data_AF-A0A4Z1P048-F1
#
_entry.id   AF-A0A4Z1P048-F1
#
_cell.length_a   1.000
_cell.length_b   1.000
_cell.length_c   1.000
_cell.angle_alpha   90.00
_cell.angle_beta   90.00
_cell.angle_gamma   90.00
#
_symmetry.space_group_name_H-M   'P 1'
#
loop_
_entity.id
_entity.type
_entity.pdbx_description
1 polymer ?
#
loop_
_entity_poly.entity_id
_entity_poly.type
_entity_poly.pdbx_seq_one_letter_code
_entity_poly.pdbx_strand_id
1 'polypeptide(L)'
;MRSGGPLVTAITALFSSALAFNNPPGVDIWCGKAYRPDNASFSPGGWLEDPAKSSTPLLDFKISPRMNIYLESDTQGSFLVDASISNLVGQQYPAANSTGSYKSAKLSLEILINGSSIKFPNQTSISVDTVKNEIVFSLGQFPATLKPYNVTIYGTLPHSNGTVFTASTKLYKLPDRTDGGSVTRLDNLYGGLSVRKGVETKWSLIFPFTYYVQWTLYWNSSISTLDEFAAKGYNVIHIVPTGDLGDTPFPWDKFEPYLKRADQLGLYFQYDVRWEWSNLTTMIDQVTRLKSHPSILLWYIADEPDGKSNPINSTAIGYNTIRSMDLYHPVSMALNCYNFYYSDYAAGADIILTDVYPIGNNNSYSTVYKTPCNATYGCCGCDDCDGVFEDISNRLDNFAHFDDILGWSKTHWAAPQAFGNETFWTRFPTAAEEVVMNILSINHAAKGVNMWDFPTSSDILAVTNRLAKVLTTDTVAKFLLGAPLFQKLDVAGATRIDVAVWVGVSSMLLSVVNLNYGNLESKITVTLPKGVKVRKVTSTLWGNVQWTANGDKLNTNGLMGLEVSLVILELE
;
A
#
# COMPACT_ATOMS: atom_id res chain seq x y z
N MET A 1 -2.70 24.14 53.38
CA MET A 1 -1.46 23.52 52.86
C MET A 1 -1.85 22.44 51.87
N ARG A 2 -1.23 22.47 50.70
CA ARG A 2 -1.48 21.59 49.54
C ARG A 2 -0.85 20.20 49.77
N SER A 3 -1.52 19.16 49.28
CA SER A 3 -0.88 18.05 48.56
C SER A 3 -1.95 17.24 47.83
N GLY A 4 -2.18 17.57 46.56
CA GLY A 4 -2.95 16.74 45.64
C GLY A 4 -2.05 15.64 45.08
N GLY A 5 -2.47 14.38 45.25
CA GLY A 5 -1.89 13.23 44.55
C GLY A 5 -2.50 13.08 43.15
N PRO A 6 -1.76 12.53 42.18
CA PRO A 6 -2.27 12.34 40.83
C PRO A 6 -3.29 11.19 40.79
N LEU A 7 -4.45 11.46 40.19
CA LEU A 7 -5.49 10.48 39.92
C LEU A 7 -5.02 9.62 38.74
N VAL A 8 -4.39 8.48 39.02
CA VAL A 8 -4.10 7.45 38.01
C VAL A 8 -5.43 6.85 37.60
N THR A 9 -5.88 7.17 36.39
CA THR A 9 -7.09 6.54 35.80
C THR A 9 -6.73 5.13 35.40
N ALA A 10 -7.26 4.14 36.10
CA ALA A 10 -7.10 2.73 35.78
C ALA A 10 -7.79 2.44 34.43
N ILE A 11 -6.99 2.14 33.41
CA ILE A 11 -7.49 1.55 32.16
C ILE A 11 -7.78 0.09 32.48
N THR A 12 -9.07 -0.26 32.60
CA THR A 12 -9.49 -1.67 32.63
C THR A 12 -9.16 -2.30 31.30
N ALA A 13 -8.17 -3.19 31.28
CA ALA A 13 -7.87 -4.07 30.16
C ALA A 13 -9.09 -4.96 29.90
N LEU A 14 -9.81 -4.69 28.82
CA LEU A 14 -10.76 -5.62 28.25
C LEU A 14 -9.94 -6.80 27.69
N PHE A 15 -10.00 -7.95 28.36
CA PHE A 15 -9.54 -9.20 27.77
C PHE A 15 -10.48 -9.54 26.61
N SER A 16 -10.11 -9.15 25.39
CA SER A 16 -10.75 -9.63 24.18
C SER A 16 -10.44 -11.11 24.02
N SER A 17 -11.48 -11.96 24.05
CA SER A 17 -11.37 -13.35 23.64
C SER A 17 -10.80 -13.41 22.22
N ALA A 18 -9.66 -14.07 22.05
CA ALA A 18 -9.10 -14.38 20.75
C ALA A 18 -10.09 -15.28 19.98
N LEU A 19 -10.49 -14.86 18.79
CA LEU A 19 -11.25 -15.72 17.88
C LEU A 19 -10.27 -16.74 17.30
N ALA A 20 -10.55 -18.02 17.53
CA ALA A 20 -9.70 -19.13 17.11
C ALA A 20 -10.00 -19.58 15.68
N PHE A 21 -8.99 -20.15 15.02
CA PHE A 21 -9.13 -20.82 13.73
C PHE A 21 -9.79 -22.18 13.89
N ASN A 22 -10.31 -22.71 12.79
CA ASN A 22 -10.88 -24.06 12.76
C ASN A 22 -9.80 -25.15 12.57
N ASN A 23 -8.58 -24.94 13.09
CA ASN A 23 -7.51 -25.92 12.95
C ASN A 23 -7.66 -27.06 13.97
N PRO A 24 -7.30 -28.31 13.62
CA PRO A 24 -7.33 -29.41 14.57
C PRO A 24 -6.41 -29.13 15.78
N PRO A 25 -6.79 -29.55 17.01
CA PRO A 25 -5.97 -29.33 18.20
C PRO A 25 -4.56 -29.90 18.05
N GLY A 26 -3.54 -29.08 18.37
CA GLY A 26 -2.13 -29.49 18.30
C GLY A 26 -1.51 -29.50 16.91
N VAL A 27 -2.20 -28.94 15.90
CA VAL A 27 -1.68 -28.83 14.53
C VAL A 27 -1.11 -27.44 14.29
N ASP A 28 0.18 -27.39 13.95
CA ASP A 28 0.86 -26.18 13.50
C ASP A 28 0.34 -25.78 12.11
N ILE A 29 -0.02 -24.50 11.95
CA ILE A 29 -0.55 -23.97 10.69
C ILE A 29 0.25 -22.77 10.19
N TRP A 30 0.27 -22.61 8.86
CA TRP A 30 0.73 -21.41 8.16
C TRP A 30 -0.30 -21.06 7.09
N CYS A 31 -0.82 -19.83 7.07
CA CYS A 31 -1.92 -19.44 6.17
C CYS A 31 -3.13 -20.39 6.27
N GLY A 32 -3.41 -20.87 7.48
CA GLY A 32 -4.47 -21.85 7.76
C GLY A 32 -4.16 -23.30 7.40
N LYS A 33 -3.04 -23.59 6.70
CA LYS A 33 -2.68 -24.92 6.21
C LYS A 33 -1.76 -25.63 7.20
N ALA A 34 -2.02 -26.92 7.48
CA ALA A 34 -1.02 -27.75 8.16
C ALA A 34 0.26 -27.81 7.33
N TYR A 35 1.43 -27.76 7.96
CA TYR A 35 2.70 -27.82 7.23
C TYR A 35 3.68 -28.88 7.74
N ARG A 36 3.45 -29.49 8.91
CA ARG A 36 4.30 -30.56 9.45
C ARG A 36 3.98 -31.91 8.82
N PRO A 37 4.99 -32.76 8.54
CA PRO A 37 4.81 -34.01 7.80
C PRO A 37 3.97 -35.07 8.52
N ASP A 38 3.81 -34.96 9.84
CA ASP A 38 2.99 -35.84 10.68
C ASP A 38 1.53 -35.36 10.80
N ASN A 39 1.18 -34.19 10.26
CA ASN A 39 -0.19 -33.69 10.26
C ASN A 39 -0.92 -34.08 8.97
N ALA A 40 -2.23 -34.28 9.06
CA ALA A 40 -3.08 -34.47 7.89
C ALA A 40 -3.41 -33.11 7.25
N SER A 41 -3.55 -33.07 5.92
CA SER A 41 -4.09 -31.91 5.20
C SER A 41 -5.55 -31.67 5.58
N PHE A 42 -5.99 -30.41 5.60
CA PHE A 42 -7.39 -30.05 5.80
C PHE A 42 -7.71 -28.72 5.11
N SER A 43 -9.00 -28.44 4.90
CA SER A 43 -9.41 -27.16 4.31
C SER A 43 -9.17 -26.03 5.32
N PRO A 44 -8.35 -25.02 5.00
CA PRO A 44 -7.99 -23.97 5.95
C PRO A 44 -9.17 -23.06 6.34
N GLY A 45 -10.19 -22.94 5.47
CA GLY A 45 -11.24 -21.95 5.62
C GLY A 45 -10.70 -20.52 5.54
N GLY A 46 -11.49 -19.53 5.95
CA GLY A 46 -11.04 -18.14 6.05
C GLY A 46 -10.79 -17.39 4.73
N TRP A 47 -11.01 -18.02 3.58
CA TRP A 47 -10.91 -17.38 2.27
C TRP A 47 -11.90 -16.23 2.16
N LEU A 48 -11.44 -15.09 1.66
CA LEU A 48 -12.34 -14.03 1.20
C LEU A 48 -12.88 -14.41 -0.17
N GLU A 49 -14.15 -14.79 -0.23
CA GLU A 49 -14.85 -15.10 -1.47
C GLU A 49 -15.57 -13.87 -2.03
N ASP A 50 -15.64 -13.78 -3.36
CA ASP A 50 -16.47 -12.78 -4.02
C ASP A 50 -17.94 -12.93 -3.57
N PRO A 51 -18.65 -11.82 -3.31
CA PRO A 51 -20.09 -11.87 -3.05
C PRO A 51 -20.84 -12.52 -4.21
N ALA A 52 -21.99 -13.14 -3.90
CA ALA A 52 -22.85 -13.71 -4.92
C ALA A 52 -23.25 -12.63 -5.95
N LYS A 53 -22.99 -12.91 -7.22
CA LYS A 53 -23.29 -11.98 -8.31
C LYS A 53 -24.79 -11.67 -8.38
N SER A 54 -25.13 -10.39 -8.29
CA SER A 54 -26.49 -9.90 -8.47
C SER A 54 -26.96 -10.10 -9.91
N SER A 55 -28.23 -10.49 -10.08
CA SER A 55 -28.90 -10.59 -11.38
C SER A 55 -29.34 -9.23 -11.93
N THR A 56 -29.27 -8.17 -11.13
CA THR A 56 -29.57 -6.79 -11.53
C THR A 56 -28.40 -5.86 -11.20
N PRO A 57 -28.18 -4.78 -11.98
CA PRO A 57 -27.12 -3.82 -11.68
C PRO A 57 -27.28 -3.22 -10.28
N LEU A 58 -26.16 -3.10 -9.57
CA LEU A 58 -26.05 -2.41 -8.30
C LEU A 58 -25.30 -1.10 -8.51
N LEU A 59 -25.68 -0.05 -7.78
CA LEU A 59 -24.90 1.16 -7.65
C LEU A 59 -24.03 1.04 -6.39
N ASP A 60 -22.73 1.00 -6.61
CA ASP A 60 -21.75 1.09 -5.55
C ASP A 60 -21.44 2.57 -5.28
N PHE A 61 -22.17 3.14 -4.32
CA PHE A 61 -22.13 4.55 -3.98
C PHE A 61 -21.26 4.74 -2.73
N LYS A 62 -20.10 5.37 -2.90
CA LYS A 62 -19.09 5.56 -1.83
C LYS A 62 -18.68 7.03 -1.72
N ILE A 63 -18.23 7.42 -0.54
CA ILE A 63 -17.58 8.71 -0.29
C ILE A 63 -16.35 8.53 0.59
N SER A 64 -15.27 9.20 0.24
CA SER A 64 -14.07 9.31 1.08
C SER A 64 -13.49 10.73 0.98
N PRO A 65 -12.85 11.27 2.03
CA PRO A 65 -12.00 12.44 1.84
C PRO A 65 -10.82 12.05 0.94
N ARG A 66 -10.37 12.94 0.06
CA ARG A 66 -9.18 12.67 -0.77
C ARG A 66 -7.96 12.41 0.10
N MET A 67 -7.68 13.28 1.06
CA MET A 67 -6.62 13.06 2.03
C MET A 67 -7.18 12.43 3.31
N ASN A 68 -6.56 11.38 3.83
CA ASN A 68 -7.02 10.73 5.07
C ASN A 68 -7.04 11.68 6.28
N ILE A 69 -6.15 12.66 6.30
CA ILE A 69 -6.10 13.77 7.26
C ILE A 69 -5.81 15.09 6.54
N TYR A 70 -6.37 16.16 7.08
CA TYR A 70 -6.02 17.56 6.80
C TYR A 70 -5.49 18.22 8.07
N LEU A 71 -4.72 19.28 7.92
CA LEU A 71 -4.23 20.10 9.03
C LEU A 71 -4.94 21.45 9.12
N GLU A 72 -4.77 22.13 10.25
CA GLU A 72 -5.32 23.46 10.50
C GLU A 72 -4.91 24.47 9.41
N SER A 73 -3.65 24.39 8.98
CA SER A 73 -3.08 25.20 7.90
C SER A 73 -3.60 24.84 6.50
N ASP A 74 -4.27 23.70 6.30
CA ASP A 74 -4.87 23.36 5.01
C ASP A 74 -6.16 24.17 4.78
N THR A 75 -6.24 24.89 3.66
CA THR A 75 -7.37 25.78 3.33
C THR A 75 -8.43 25.13 2.44
N GLN A 76 -8.04 24.10 1.68
CA GLN A 76 -8.91 23.36 0.77
C GLN A 76 -8.76 21.85 0.97
N GLY A 77 -9.88 21.16 0.84
CA GLY A 77 -9.95 19.71 0.79
C GLY A 77 -10.89 19.26 -0.31
N SER A 78 -10.97 17.96 -0.52
CA SER A 78 -11.94 17.38 -1.45
C SER A 78 -12.47 16.05 -0.95
N PHE A 79 -13.66 15.71 -1.42
CA PHE A 79 -14.23 14.37 -1.31
C PHE A 79 -14.10 13.68 -2.66
N LEU A 80 -13.87 12.37 -2.64
CA LEU A 80 -13.99 11.48 -3.77
C LEU A 80 -15.34 10.78 -3.63
N VAL A 81 -16.14 10.82 -4.69
CA VAL A 81 -17.46 10.18 -4.74
C VAL A 81 -17.49 9.16 -5.86
N ASP A 82 -17.83 7.93 -5.52
CA ASP A 82 -18.04 6.85 -6.48
C ASP A 82 -19.53 6.66 -6.73
N ALA A 83 -19.87 6.37 -7.97
CA ALA A 83 -21.20 6.00 -8.43
C ALA A 83 -21.08 4.90 -9.49
N SER A 84 -20.20 3.93 -9.27
CA SER A 84 -19.92 2.84 -10.19
C SER A 84 -21.10 1.86 -10.26
N ILE A 85 -21.28 1.24 -11.42
CA ILE A 85 -22.19 0.11 -11.55
C ILE A 85 -21.41 -1.18 -11.28
N SER A 86 -21.89 -1.96 -10.33
CA SER A 86 -21.32 -3.26 -9.96
C SER A 86 -22.39 -4.35 -10.02
N ASN A 87 -21.96 -5.61 -10.17
CA ASN A 87 -22.82 -6.76 -9.98
C ASN A 87 -22.44 -7.57 -8.73
N LEU A 88 -21.49 -7.09 -7.93
CA LEU A 88 -21.00 -7.76 -6.72
C LEU A 88 -21.41 -7.02 -5.45
N VAL A 89 -21.29 -5.69 -5.45
CA VAL A 89 -21.49 -4.85 -4.27
C VAL A 89 -22.36 -3.64 -4.60
N GLY A 90 -22.93 -3.02 -3.56
CA GLY A 90 -23.75 -1.82 -3.68
C GLY A 90 -25.24 -2.06 -3.47
N GLN A 91 -26.04 -1.05 -3.80
CA GLN A 91 -27.49 -1.06 -3.64
C GLN A 91 -28.17 -1.24 -4.99
N GLN A 92 -29.33 -1.90 -5.03
CA GLN A 92 -30.03 -2.14 -6.28
C GLN A 92 -30.25 -0.85 -7.08
N TYR A 93 -29.75 -0.81 -8.31
CA TYR A 93 -29.96 0.32 -9.20
C TYR A 93 -31.30 0.15 -9.93
N PRO A 94 -32.25 1.09 -9.80
CA PRO A 94 -33.54 1.00 -10.48
C PRO A 94 -33.29 1.04 -11.99
N ALA A 95 -33.58 -0.07 -12.68
CA ALA A 95 -33.31 -0.21 -14.10
C ALA A 95 -33.92 0.96 -14.89
N ALA A 96 -33.11 1.68 -15.65
CA ALA A 96 -33.62 2.63 -16.64
C ALA A 96 -34.44 1.83 -17.66
N ASN A 97 -35.72 2.17 -17.79
CA ASN A 97 -36.63 1.59 -18.77
C ASN A 97 -35.93 1.39 -20.13
N SER A 98 -35.93 0.14 -20.60
CA SER A 98 -35.84 -0.33 -22.00
C SER A 98 -34.70 0.14 -22.93
N THR A 99 -33.73 0.96 -22.52
CA THR A 99 -32.67 1.47 -23.44
C THR A 99 -31.23 1.22 -23.01
N GLY A 100 -30.98 0.53 -21.89
CA GLY A 100 -29.68 -0.09 -21.60
C GLY A 100 -28.48 0.84 -21.37
N SER A 101 -28.65 2.16 -21.34
CA SER A 101 -27.56 3.11 -21.09
C SER A 101 -27.78 3.89 -19.79
N TYR A 102 -27.36 3.31 -18.66
CA TYR A 102 -27.21 4.00 -17.37
C TYR A 102 -26.19 5.15 -17.44
N LYS A 103 -25.32 5.18 -18.45
CA LYS A 103 -24.23 6.17 -18.61
C LYS A 103 -24.68 7.62 -18.78
N SER A 104 -25.94 7.87 -19.11
CA SER A 104 -26.50 9.23 -19.21
C SER A 104 -27.17 9.71 -17.92
N ALA A 105 -27.36 8.82 -16.94
CA ALA A 105 -27.98 9.18 -15.66
C ALA A 105 -27.02 9.97 -14.79
N LYS A 106 -27.56 10.91 -14.02
CA LYS A 106 -26.82 11.69 -13.03
C LYS A 106 -27.51 11.60 -11.67
N LEU A 107 -26.70 11.50 -10.61
CA LEU A 107 -27.12 11.61 -9.23
C LEU A 107 -27.00 13.06 -8.80
N SER A 108 -28.09 13.64 -8.29
CA SER A 108 -28.03 14.91 -7.57
C SER A 108 -27.45 14.66 -6.19
N LEU A 109 -26.47 15.47 -5.77
CA LEU A 109 -25.74 15.25 -4.53
C LEU A 109 -26.16 16.22 -3.44
N GLU A 110 -26.30 15.71 -2.23
CA GLU A 110 -26.39 16.49 -0.99
C GLU A 110 -25.40 15.91 0.03
N ILE A 111 -24.49 16.73 0.53
CA ILE A 111 -23.51 16.31 1.55
C ILE A 111 -23.81 17.05 2.86
N LEU A 112 -23.97 16.27 3.91
CA LEU A 112 -24.15 16.72 5.28
C LEU A 112 -22.88 16.48 6.07
N ILE A 113 -22.47 17.47 6.87
CA ILE A 113 -21.38 17.33 7.83
C ILE A 113 -21.91 17.62 9.22
N ASN A 114 -21.77 16.65 10.13
CA ASN A 114 -22.41 16.62 11.44
C ASN A 114 -23.92 16.94 11.36
N GLY A 115 -24.59 16.46 10.30
CA GLY A 115 -26.02 16.68 10.05
C GLY A 115 -26.40 18.03 9.41
N SER A 116 -25.43 18.91 9.13
CA SER A 116 -25.68 20.19 8.47
C SER A 116 -25.32 20.13 6.99
N SER A 117 -26.25 20.52 6.11
CA SER A 117 -26.04 20.54 4.66
C SER A 117 -25.02 21.61 4.27
N ILE A 118 -24.04 21.25 3.44
CA ILE A 118 -23.02 22.17 2.93
C ILE A 118 -23.24 22.40 1.44
N LYS A 119 -23.16 23.67 1.02
CA LYS A 119 -23.26 24.03 -0.39
C LYS A 119 -21.89 23.92 -1.06
N PHE A 120 -21.80 23.06 -2.07
CA PHE A 120 -20.62 22.93 -2.93
C PHE A 120 -20.94 23.66 -4.24
N PRO A 121 -20.26 24.78 -4.55
CA PRO A 121 -20.66 25.65 -5.66
C PRO A 121 -20.47 25.02 -7.04
N ASN A 122 -19.57 24.03 -7.18
CA ASN A 122 -19.08 23.58 -8.48
C ASN A 122 -19.57 22.19 -8.91
N GLN A 123 -20.10 21.36 -8.01
CA GLN A 123 -20.48 19.98 -8.33
C GLN A 123 -21.67 19.51 -7.49
N THR A 124 -22.86 19.76 -8.01
CA THR A 124 -24.14 19.35 -7.42
C THR A 124 -24.67 18.04 -7.98
N SER A 125 -24.00 17.46 -8.98
CA SER A 125 -24.33 16.15 -9.53
C SER A 125 -23.11 15.43 -10.11
N ILE A 126 -23.18 14.10 -10.15
CA ILE A 126 -22.18 13.23 -10.80
C ILE A 126 -22.87 12.24 -11.74
N SER A 127 -22.15 11.77 -12.76
CA SER A 127 -22.67 10.74 -13.67
C SER A 127 -22.62 9.36 -13.01
N VAL A 128 -23.61 8.53 -13.29
CA VAL A 128 -23.58 7.10 -12.96
C VAL A 128 -22.51 6.40 -13.81
N ASP A 129 -21.96 5.30 -13.28
CA ASP A 129 -20.86 4.53 -13.89
C ASP A 129 -19.55 5.33 -13.94
N THR A 130 -19.28 6.09 -12.87
CA THR A 130 -18.03 6.83 -12.69
C THR A 130 -17.49 6.64 -11.27
N VAL A 131 -16.17 6.77 -11.13
CA VAL A 131 -15.46 6.64 -9.86
C VAL A 131 -14.55 7.84 -9.64
N LYS A 132 -14.18 8.08 -8.39
CA LYS A 132 -13.25 9.11 -7.92
C LYS A 132 -13.62 10.52 -8.40
N ASN A 133 -14.91 10.83 -8.43
CA ASN A 133 -15.39 12.17 -8.76
C ASN A 133 -14.98 13.14 -7.64
N GLU A 134 -14.06 14.06 -7.94
CA GLU A 134 -13.51 14.97 -6.93
C GLU A 134 -14.40 16.19 -6.71
N ILE A 135 -14.87 16.37 -5.48
CA ILE A 135 -15.70 17.52 -5.05
C ILE A 135 -14.88 18.37 -4.08
N VAL A 136 -14.38 19.50 -4.57
CA VAL A 136 -13.55 20.44 -3.80
C VAL A 136 -14.39 21.30 -2.87
N PHE A 137 -13.86 21.57 -1.66
CA PHE A 137 -14.50 22.42 -0.67
C PHE A 137 -13.50 23.22 0.18
N SER A 138 -13.99 24.29 0.80
CA SER A 138 -13.22 25.08 1.76
C SER A 138 -13.16 24.39 3.12
N LEU A 139 -11.95 24.25 3.66
CA LEU A 139 -11.73 23.72 5.01
C LEU A 139 -11.96 24.79 6.10
N GLY A 140 -12.13 26.07 5.73
CA GLY A 140 -12.22 27.18 6.68
C GLY A 140 -13.43 27.11 7.62
N GLN A 141 -14.48 26.39 7.23
CA GLN A 141 -15.67 26.16 8.04
C GLN A 141 -15.52 25.06 9.10
N PHE A 142 -14.41 24.32 9.10
CA PHE A 142 -14.14 23.25 10.07
C PHE A 142 -13.01 23.69 11.00
N PRO A 143 -13.29 23.91 12.30
CA PRO A 143 -12.23 24.05 13.29
C PRO A 143 -11.29 22.83 13.33
N ALA A 144 -10.03 23.04 13.68
CA ALA A 144 -9.14 21.92 13.91
C ALA A 144 -9.50 21.19 15.22
N THR A 145 -9.52 19.86 15.21
CA THR A 145 -9.89 19.03 16.36
C THR A 145 -9.35 17.61 16.21
N LEU A 146 -9.13 16.94 17.35
CA LEU A 146 -8.76 15.52 17.36
C LEU A 146 -9.97 14.59 17.15
N LYS A 147 -11.20 15.13 17.17
CA LYS A 147 -12.42 14.37 16.88
C LYS A 147 -12.79 14.53 15.40
N PRO A 148 -13.10 13.45 14.68
CA PRO A 148 -13.52 13.55 13.28
C PRO A 148 -14.89 14.22 13.15
N TYR A 149 -15.12 14.81 11.98
CA TYR A 149 -16.44 15.20 11.51
C TYR A 149 -17.11 14.02 10.81
N ASN A 150 -18.38 13.76 11.13
CA ASN A 150 -19.17 12.76 10.42
C ASN A 150 -19.68 13.38 9.12
N VAL A 151 -19.43 12.69 8.01
CA VAL A 151 -19.86 13.11 6.67
C VAL A 151 -20.84 12.07 6.14
N THR A 152 -21.97 12.53 5.63
CA THR A 152 -22.96 11.68 4.95
C THR A 152 -23.30 12.33 3.62
N ILE A 153 -23.33 11.54 2.56
CA ILE A 153 -23.77 11.98 1.24
C ILE A 153 -25.04 11.25 0.84
N TYR A 154 -25.95 11.99 0.23
CA TYR A 154 -27.13 11.47 -0.45
C TYR A 154 -26.98 11.70 -1.95
N GLY A 155 -27.18 10.63 -2.72
CA GLY A 155 -27.25 10.66 -4.18
C GLY A 155 -28.68 10.37 -4.62
N THR A 156 -29.40 11.37 -5.14
CA THR A 156 -30.79 11.21 -5.58
C THR A 156 -30.85 11.05 -7.09
N LEU A 157 -31.50 9.99 -7.55
CA LEU A 157 -31.77 9.76 -8.98
C LEU A 157 -33.10 10.45 -9.37
N PRO A 158 -33.08 11.55 -10.15
CA PRO A 158 -34.27 12.40 -10.32
C PRO A 158 -35.45 11.74 -11.06
N HIS A 159 -35.18 10.75 -11.91
CA HIS A 159 -36.18 10.16 -12.82
C HIS A 159 -36.69 8.77 -12.37
N SER A 160 -36.36 8.32 -11.15
CA SER A 160 -36.69 6.96 -10.65
C SER A 160 -37.68 6.95 -9.47
N ASN A 161 -38.64 7.87 -9.42
CA ASN A 161 -39.47 8.14 -8.22
C ASN A 161 -38.65 8.58 -6.99
N GLY A 162 -37.46 9.15 -7.20
CA GLY A 162 -36.63 9.72 -6.13
C GLY A 162 -35.85 8.67 -5.33
N THR A 163 -35.32 7.62 -5.97
CA THR A 163 -34.41 6.69 -5.30
C THR A 163 -33.20 7.45 -4.74
N VAL A 164 -32.91 7.23 -3.45
CA VAL A 164 -31.81 7.89 -2.74
C VAL A 164 -30.79 6.85 -2.32
N PHE A 165 -29.55 7.05 -2.72
CA PHE A 165 -28.39 6.30 -2.26
C PHE A 165 -27.70 7.07 -1.14
N THR A 166 -27.19 6.36 -0.14
CA THR A 166 -26.55 6.98 1.04
C THR A 166 -25.18 6.35 1.27
N ALA A 167 -24.17 7.19 1.49
CA ALA A 167 -22.85 6.76 1.93
C ALA A 167 -22.34 7.68 3.05
N SER A 168 -21.43 7.18 3.89
CA SER A 168 -20.89 7.95 5.01
C SER A 168 -19.39 7.73 5.18
N THR A 169 -18.71 8.74 5.70
CA THR A 169 -17.28 8.69 6.02
C THR A 169 -16.93 9.65 7.16
N LYS A 170 -15.64 9.73 7.52
CA LYS A 170 -15.11 10.65 8.53
C LYS A 170 -14.12 11.60 7.88
N LEU A 171 -14.20 12.88 8.24
CA LEU A 171 -13.21 13.90 7.87
C LEU A 171 -12.39 14.28 9.11
N TYR A 172 -11.07 14.12 9.02
CA TYR A 172 -10.14 14.57 10.06
C TYR A 172 -9.47 15.87 9.64
N LYS A 173 -9.69 16.93 10.43
CA LYS A 173 -8.92 18.18 10.33
C LYS A 173 -8.23 18.40 11.67
N LEU A 174 -6.96 18.03 11.75
CA LEU A 174 -6.19 18.02 12.98
C LEU A 174 -5.51 19.38 13.22
N PRO A 175 -5.17 19.73 14.47
CA PRO A 175 -4.32 20.87 14.76
C PRO A 175 -2.96 20.76 14.04
N ASP A 176 -2.37 21.89 13.67
CA ASP A 176 -0.96 21.86 13.25
C ASP A 176 -0.07 21.39 14.41
N ARG A 177 1.02 20.69 14.08
CA ARG A 177 1.96 20.22 15.10
C ARG A 177 2.82 21.37 15.62
N THR A 178 2.94 21.44 16.94
CA THR A 178 3.79 22.42 17.65
C THR A 178 4.92 21.77 18.44
N ASP A 179 4.96 20.45 18.48
CA ASP A 179 5.94 19.64 19.20
C ASP A 179 7.17 19.25 18.35
N GLY A 180 7.25 19.75 17.11
CA GLY A 180 8.34 19.48 16.18
C GLY A 180 8.24 18.15 15.43
N GLY A 181 7.24 17.32 15.70
CA GLY A 181 7.06 16.04 15.02
C GLY A 181 6.63 16.16 13.56
N SER A 182 6.68 15.04 12.84
CA SER A 182 6.19 14.93 11.46
C SER A 182 4.68 14.66 11.39
N VAL A 183 4.11 14.86 10.20
CA VAL A 183 2.76 14.42 9.85
C VAL A 183 2.82 13.75 8.49
N THR A 184 2.18 12.60 8.35
CA THR A 184 2.07 11.87 7.09
C THR A 184 0.60 11.68 6.74
N ARG A 185 0.24 11.99 5.49
CA ARG A 185 -1.11 11.76 4.98
C ARG A 185 -1.09 10.91 3.71
N LEU A 186 -2.16 10.14 3.55
CA LEU A 186 -2.45 9.27 2.42
C LEU A 186 -3.41 10.00 1.45
N ASP A 187 -3.15 9.89 0.15
CA ASP A 187 -4.05 10.34 -0.93
C ASP A 187 -4.89 9.15 -1.43
N ASN A 188 -6.19 9.12 -1.14
CA ASN A 188 -7.13 8.10 -1.62
C ASN A 188 -7.37 8.15 -3.14
N LEU A 189 -6.97 9.23 -3.83
CA LEU A 189 -7.11 9.33 -5.30
C LEU A 189 -6.05 8.47 -5.99
N TYR A 190 -4.79 8.62 -5.59
CA TYR A 190 -3.62 7.99 -6.23
C TYR A 190 -2.83 7.02 -5.33
N GLY A 191 -3.21 6.86 -4.07
CA GLY A 191 -2.59 5.98 -3.07
C GLY A 191 -1.29 6.50 -2.44
N GLY A 192 -0.84 7.71 -2.80
CA GLY A 192 0.49 8.19 -2.43
C GLY A 192 0.61 8.80 -1.03
N LEU A 193 1.84 8.90 -0.55
CA LEU A 193 2.17 9.61 0.70
C LEU A 193 2.62 11.04 0.45
N SER A 194 2.23 11.93 1.37
CA SER A 194 2.89 13.21 1.55
C SER A 194 3.18 13.47 3.02
N VAL A 195 4.29 14.17 3.28
CA VAL A 195 4.83 14.40 4.62
C VAL A 195 5.14 15.89 4.83
N ARG A 196 5.05 16.32 6.09
CA ARG A 196 5.46 17.64 6.61
C ARG A 196 6.20 17.45 7.93
N LYS A 197 7.19 18.29 8.22
CA LYS A 197 7.90 18.29 9.52
C LYS A 197 7.65 19.57 10.31
N GLY A 198 7.45 19.44 11.61
CA GLY A 198 7.32 20.58 12.53
C GLY A 198 6.29 21.60 12.07
N VAL A 199 6.73 22.85 11.89
CA VAL A 199 5.88 24.00 11.52
C VAL A 199 5.74 24.21 10.00
N GLU A 200 6.19 23.25 9.19
CA GLU A 200 6.19 23.41 7.74
C GLU A 200 4.78 23.55 7.16
N THR A 201 4.67 24.50 6.23
CA THR A 201 3.57 24.84 5.29
C THR A 201 3.16 23.83 4.23
N LYS A 202 4.15 23.09 3.75
CA LYS A 202 4.12 22.52 2.41
C LYS A 202 4.25 21.02 2.47
N TRP A 203 3.26 20.33 1.91
CA TRP A 203 3.30 18.89 1.72
C TRP A 203 4.37 18.52 0.68
N SER A 204 5.25 17.59 1.06
CA SER A 204 6.24 16.98 0.16
C SER A 204 5.82 15.56 -0.14
N LEU A 205 5.76 15.18 -1.42
CA LEU A 205 5.53 13.80 -1.81
C LEU A 205 6.74 12.95 -1.41
N ILE A 206 6.49 11.74 -0.94
CA ILE A 206 7.55 10.78 -0.63
C ILE A 206 7.14 9.42 -1.19
N PHE A 207 7.93 8.90 -2.13
CA PHE A 207 7.85 7.51 -2.58
C PHE A 207 8.86 6.70 -1.77
N PRO A 208 8.43 5.87 -0.82
CA PRO A 208 9.35 5.11 0.03
C PRO A 208 10.05 4.02 -0.76
N PHE A 209 11.37 4.04 -0.75
CA PHE A 209 12.18 2.99 -1.36
C PHE A 209 13.31 2.64 -0.40
N THR A 210 13.28 1.44 0.16
CA THR A 210 14.15 1.03 1.26
C THR A 210 14.22 -0.49 1.42
N TYR A 211 14.89 -0.93 2.47
CA TYR A 211 14.95 -2.30 2.94
C TYR A 211 14.34 -2.45 4.34
N TYR A 212 14.00 -3.68 4.68
CA TYR A 212 14.06 -4.15 6.06
C TYR A 212 15.53 -4.23 6.48
N VAL A 213 15.93 -3.39 7.42
CA VAL A 213 17.30 -3.21 7.87
C VAL A 213 17.50 -4.00 9.14
N GLN A 214 18.49 -4.88 9.16
CA GLN A 214 18.79 -5.71 10.32
C GLN A 214 19.48 -4.95 11.45
N TRP A 215 19.03 -5.19 12.69
CA TRP A 215 19.63 -4.59 13.88
C TRP A 215 21.11 -4.93 14.02
N THR A 216 21.42 -6.22 14.08
CA THR A 216 22.76 -6.69 14.44
C THR A 216 23.76 -6.49 13.31
N LEU A 217 23.34 -6.68 12.06
CA LEU A 217 24.23 -6.64 10.90
C LEU A 217 24.49 -5.24 10.35
N TYR A 218 23.64 -4.27 10.69
CA TYR A 218 23.77 -2.93 10.16
C TYR A 218 23.56 -1.85 11.19
N TRP A 219 22.39 -1.83 11.82
CA TRP A 219 21.98 -0.70 12.65
C TRP A 219 22.93 -0.49 13.82
N ASN A 220 23.23 -1.51 14.60
CA ASN A 220 24.03 -1.39 15.82
C ASN A 220 25.56 -1.47 15.56
N SER A 221 26.02 -1.22 14.34
CA SER A 221 27.44 -1.29 13.98
C SER A 221 28.16 0.06 14.12
N SER A 222 27.62 1.13 13.52
CA SER A 222 28.13 2.50 13.59
C SER A 222 27.07 3.48 13.11
N ILE A 223 26.97 4.66 13.74
CA ILE A 223 26.06 5.74 13.30
C ILE A 223 26.34 6.18 11.86
N SER A 224 27.60 6.08 11.41
CA SER A 224 28.00 6.44 10.05
C SER A 224 27.39 5.55 8.97
N THR A 225 26.81 4.39 9.31
CA THR A 225 26.12 3.57 8.31
C THR A 225 24.90 4.29 7.74
N LEU A 226 24.24 5.17 8.52
CA LEU A 226 23.12 5.95 7.99
C LEU A 226 23.54 6.95 6.92
N ASP A 227 24.74 7.51 7.01
CA ASP A 227 25.31 8.35 5.95
C ASP A 227 25.45 7.58 4.64
N GLU A 228 25.98 6.36 4.72
CA GLU A 228 26.11 5.48 3.57
C GLU A 228 24.75 5.07 3.01
N PHE A 229 23.77 4.81 3.87
CA PHE A 229 22.39 4.49 3.47
C PHE A 229 21.75 5.63 2.68
N ALA A 230 21.80 6.84 3.24
CA ALA A 230 21.26 8.05 2.60
C ALA A 230 21.99 8.34 1.27
N ALA A 231 23.32 8.21 1.24
CA ALA A 231 24.11 8.45 0.03
C ALA A 231 23.80 7.47 -1.12
N LYS A 232 23.25 6.28 -0.80
CA LYS A 232 22.75 5.32 -1.79
C LYS A 232 21.41 5.72 -2.40
N GLY A 233 20.72 6.71 -1.84
CA GLY A 233 19.47 7.28 -2.37
C GLY A 233 18.19 6.79 -1.68
N TYR A 234 18.31 5.94 -0.66
CA TYR A 234 17.17 5.50 0.15
C TYR A 234 16.68 6.64 1.06
N ASN A 235 15.36 6.75 1.24
CA ASN A 235 14.72 7.87 1.94
C ASN A 235 13.90 7.47 3.17
N VAL A 236 13.66 6.17 3.35
CA VAL A 236 12.96 5.58 4.50
C VAL A 236 13.83 4.49 5.10
N ILE A 237 13.64 4.17 6.37
CA ILE A 237 14.27 3.06 7.08
C ILE A 237 13.14 2.23 7.68
N HIS A 238 13.16 0.92 7.44
CA HIS A 238 12.40 -0.04 8.21
C HIS A 238 13.38 -0.88 9.04
N ILE A 239 13.45 -0.67 10.36
CA ILE A 239 14.39 -1.40 11.22
C ILE A 239 13.75 -2.64 11.86
N VAL A 240 14.42 -3.79 11.77
CA VAL A 240 14.01 -5.05 12.40
C VAL A 240 14.97 -5.48 13.52
N PRO A 241 14.49 -6.17 14.58
CA PRO A 241 15.23 -6.46 15.81
C PRO A 241 16.13 -7.71 15.67
N THR A 242 16.46 -8.12 14.45
CA THR A 242 17.12 -9.40 14.19
C THR A 242 18.47 -9.56 14.91
N GLY A 243 18.89 -10.81 15.10
CA GLY A 243 20.12 -11.17 15.79
C GLY A 243 19.98 -11.04 17.31
N ASP A 244 20.86 -10.26 17.94
CA ASP A 244 20.99 -10.20 19.41
C ASP A 244 19.76 -9.66 20.13
N LEU A 245 18.85 -8.97 19.43
CA LEU A 245 17.59 -8.51 20.03
C LEU A 245 16.45 -9.53 19.89
N GLY A 246 16.48 -10.46 18.94
CA GLY A 246 15.35 -11.37 18.69
C GLY A 246 14.05 -10.59 18.55
N ASP A 247 13.05 -10.86 19.39
CA ASP A 247 11.76 -10.12 19.41
C ASP A 247 11.71 -8.97 20.43
N THR A 248 12.85 -8.59 21.03
CA THR A 248 12.88 -7.55 22.06
C THR A 248 12.90 -6.13 21.47
N PRO A 249 12.39 -5.12 22.21
CA PRO A 249 12.45 -3.72 21.79
C PRO A 249 13.87 -3.19 21.65
N PHE A 250 14.05 -2.17 20.81
CA PHE A 250 15.35 -1.53 20.62
C PHE A 250 15.83 -0.82 21.91
N PRO A 251 17.06 -1.09 22.37
CA PRO A 251 17.63 -0.37 23.51
C PRO A 251 17.75 1.12 23.21
N TRP A 252 17.00 1.93 23.94
CA TRP A 252 16.84 3.35 23.63
C TRP A 252 18.15 4.15 23.66
N ASP A 253 19.04 3.84 24.58
CA ASP A 253 20.36 4.47 24.69
C ASP A 253 21.22 4.24 23.44
N LYS A 254 21.08 3.06 22.81
CA LYS A 254 21.73 2.71 21.54
C LYS A 254 20.98 3.23 20.33
N PHE A 255 19.65 3.38 20.42
CA PHE A 255 18.79 3.80 19.31
C PHE A 255 18.80 5.32 19.10
N GLU A 256 18.78 6.09 20.17
CA GLU A 256 18.65 7.56 20.16
C GLU A 256 19.68 8.28 19.24
N PRO A 257 20.97 7.88 19.22
CA PRO A 257 21.93 8.52 18.32
C PRO A 257 21.59 8.34 16.82
N TYR A 258 20.99 7.20 16.46
CA TYR A 258 20.57 6.92 15.08
C TYR A 258 19.30 7.69 14.72
N LEU A 259 18.35 7.84 15.65
CA LEU A 259 17.18 8.71 15.47
C LEU A 259 17.60 10.14 15.14
N LYS A 260 18.53 10.69 15.93
CA LYS A 260 19.09 12.03 15.70
C LYS A 260 19.79 12.12 14.35
N ARG A 261 20.57 11.10 13.97
CA ARG A 261 21.29 11.10 12.69
C ARG A 261 20.33 10.98 11.51
N ALA A 262 19.30 10.14 11.61
CA ALA A 262 18.28 10.01 10.58
C ALA A 262 17.56 11.35 10.33
N ASP A 263 17.21 12.11 11.37
CA ASP A 263 16.61 13.43 11.19
C ASP A 263 17.54 14.41 10.47
N GLN A 264 18.82 14.45 10.85
CA GLN A 264 19.84 15.29 10.19
C GLN A 264 20.02 14.95 8.70
N LEU A 265 19.84 13.67 8.33
CA LEU A 265 19.96 13.18 6.95
C LEU A 265 18.64 13.30 6.17
N GLY A 266 17.54 13.68 6.82
CA GLY A 266 16.21 13.69 6.19
C GLY A 266 15.63 12.30 5.96
N LEU A 267 16.16 11.26 6.61
CA LEU A 267 15.62 9.91 6.57
C LEU A 267 14.39 9.81 7.47
N TYR A 268 13.39 9.08 6.98
CA TYR A 268 12.20 8.76 7.76
C TYR A 268 12.16 7.29 8.19
N PHE A 269 11.30 6.98 9.16
CA PHE A 269 11.07 5.64 9.68
C PHE A 269 9.69 5.13 9.33
N GLN A 270 9.65 3.93 8.76
CA GLN A 270 8.60 2.96 9.03
C GLN A 270 9.02 2.23 10.30
N TYR A 271 8.52 2.71 11.44
CA TYR A 271 8.98 2.21 12.74
C TYR A 271 8.15 1.00 13.17
N ASP A 272 8.80 -0.15 13.32
CA ASP A 272 8.17 -1.34 13.85
C ASP A 272 8.05 -1.27 15.37
N VAL A 273 6.80 -1.33 15.84
CA VAL A 273 6.42 -1.11 17.22
C VAL A 273 6.52 -2.36 18.10
N ARG A 274 7.11 -3.46 17.62
CA ARG A 274 7.25 -4.74 18.35
C ARG A 274 5.94 -5.16 19.00
N TRP A 275 4.93 -5.26 18.17
CA TRP A 275 3.61 -5.63 18.59
C TRP A 275 3.57 -7.09 19.04
N GLU A 276 3.06 -7.28 20.24
CA GLU A 276 2.70 -8.57 20.80
C GLU A 276 1.20 -8.53 21.05
N TRP A 277 0.42 -9.33 20.32
CA TRP A 277 -1.04 -9.24 20.35
C TRP A 277 -1.62 -9.53 21.74
N SER A 278 -0.93 -10.35 22.53
CA SER A 278 -1.34 -10.71 23.89
C SER A 278 -1.02 -9.61 24.92
N ASN A 279 -0.11 -8.68 24.61
CA ASN A 279 0.32 -7.61 25.51
C ASN A 279 0.84 -6.38 24.76
N LEU A 280 -0.01 -5.35 24.67
CA LEU A 280 0.30 -4.12 23.93
C LEU A 280 1.23 -3.13 24.65
N THR A 281 1.70 -3.44 25.87
CA THR A 281 2.48 -2.50 26.70
C THR A 281 3.72 -1.97 25.97
N THR A 282 4.46 -2.86 25.32
CA THR A 282 5.67 -2.56 24.56
C THR A 282 5.41 -1.64 23.36
N MET A 283 4.33 -1.89 22.61
CA MET A 283 3.90 -1.05 21.50
C MET A 283 3.52 0.35 22.00
N ILE A 284 2.76 0.42 23.10
CA ILE A 284 2.32 1.69 23.69
C ILE A 284 3.50 2.54 24.15
N ASP A 285 4.51 1.95 24.79
CA ASP A 285 5.74 2.66 25.20
C ASP A 285 6.45 3.30 24.00
N GLN A 286 6.69 2.51 22.95
CA GLN A 286 7.41 2.97 21.76
C GLN A 286 6.66 4.07 21.00
N VAL A 287 5.35 3.91 20.78
CA VAL A 287 4.53 4.95 20.12
C VAL A 287 4.49 6.22 20.97
N THR A 288 4.36 6.08 22.30
CA THR A 288 4.36 7.24 23.21
C THR A 288 5.66 8.03 23.11
N ARG A 289 6.80 7.34 23.06
CA ARG A 289 8.12 7.96 22.97
C ARG A 289 8.38 8.64 21.62
N LEU A 290 7.93 8.02 20.53
CA LEU A 290 8.38 8.38 19.19
C LEU A 290 7.39 9.20 18.37
N LYS A 291 6.10 9.26 18.74
CA LYS A 291 5.09 9.97 17.93
C LYS A 291 5.36 11.46 17.69
N SER A 292 6.21 12.09 18.48
CA SER A 292 6.68 13.48 18.31
C SER A 292 8.06 13.61 17.68
N HIS A 293 8.68 12.50 17.27
CA HIS A 293 9.97 12.54 16.61
C HIS A 293 9.80 12.96 15.14
N PRO A 294 10.61 13.89 14.61
CA PRO A 294 10.45 14.46 13.26
C PRO A 294 10.70 13.47 12.11
N SER A 295 11.33 12.33 12.39
CA SER A 295 11.60 11.29 11.39
C SER A 295 10.54 10.19 11.30
N ILE A 296 9.44 10.20 12.08
CA ILE A 296 8.43 9.14 11.91
C ILE A 296 7.64 9.38 10.63
N LEU A 297 7.64 8.42 9.70
CA LEU A 297 6.74 8.44 8.54
C LEU A 297 5.43 7.75 8.91
N LEU A 298 5.54 6.55 9.48
CA LEU A 298 4.42 5.67 9.76
C LEU A 298 4.83 4.57 10.76
N TRP A 299 3.83 3.91 11.32
CA TRP A 299 4.01 2.77 12.22
C TRP A 299 3.89 1.46 11.46
N TYR A 300 4.72 0.48 11.77
CA TYR A 300 4.57 -0.90 11.31
C TYR A 300 4.17 -1.77 12.49
N ILE A 301 2.98 -2.37 12.43
CA ILE A 301 2.43 -3.11 13.55
C ILE A 301 2.71 -4.59 13.51
N ALA A 302 2.81 -5.22 12.36
CA ALA A 302 2.88 -6.67 12.32
C ALA A 302 3.57 -7.17 11.06
N ASP A 303 4.37 -8.20 11.27
CA ASP A 303 5.00 -9.01 10.23
C ASP A 303 4.26 -10.35 10.15
N GLU A 304 3.61 -10.58 9.01
CA GLU A 304 2.91 -11.82 8.65
C GLU A 304 1.95 -12.36 9.74
N PRO A 305 1.06 -11.54 10.34
CA PRO A 305 0.13 -12.01 11.36
C PRO A 305 -0.84 -13.07 10.82
N ASP A 306 -1.11 -13.05 9.52
CA ASP A 306 -1.93 -14.02 8.79
C ASP A 306 -1.22 -15.37 8.64
N GLY A 307 0.06 -15.35 8.25
CA GLY A 307 0.91 -16.53 8.16
C GLY A 307 1.06 -17.20 9.53
N LYS A 308 1.46 -16.41 10.53
CA LYS A 308 1.63 -16.84 11.93
C LYS A 308 0.32 -17.24 12.61
N SER A 309 -0.82 -16.97 11.97
CA SER A 309 -2.16 -17.27 12.50
C SER A 309 -2.37 -16.64 13.88
N ASN A 310 -2.02 -15.36 14.01
CA ASN A 310 -2.35 -14.58 15.19
C ASN A 310 -3.87 -14.39 15.27
N PRO A 311 -4.49 -14.19 16.44
CA PRO A 311 -5.94 -14.04 16.54
C PRO A 311 -6.51 -13.00 15.56
N ILE A 312 -7.59 -13.33 14.85
CA ILE A 312 -8.06 -12.54 13.68
C ILE A 312 -8.41 -11.07 14.00
N ASN A 313 -8.81 -10.75 15.24
CA ASN A 313 -9.12 -9.38 15.67
C ASN A 313 -7.90 -8.60 16.19
N SER A 314 -6.74 -9.26 16.31
CA SER A 314 -5.58 -8.71 17.02
C SER A 314 -4.98 -7.50 16.32
N THR A 315 -4.88 -7.52 14.98
CA THR A 315 -4.34 -6.41 14.20
C THR A 315 -5.23 -5.17 14.32
N ALA A 316 -6.55 -5.34 14.28
CA ALA A 316 -7.51 -4.25 14.49
C ALA A 316 -7.43 -3.64 15.89
N ILE A 317 -7.20 -4.45 16.93
CA ILE A 317 -6.96 -3.95 18.29
C ILE A 317 -5.66 -3.13 18.34
N GLY A 318 -4.58 -3.62 17.73
CA GLY A 318 -3.31 -2.89 17.65
C GLY A 318 -3.46 -1.55 16.94
N TYR A 319 -4.07 -1.55 15.75
CA TYR A 319 -4.40 -0.38 14.95
C TYR A 319 -5.18 0.68 15.73
N ASN A 320 -6.32 0.28 16.32
CA ASN A 320 -7.18 1.20 17.07
C ASN A 320 -6.44 1.79 18.28
N THR A 321 -5.58 1.00 18.92
CA THR A 321 -4.72 1.48 20.02
C THR A 321 -3.79 2.58 19.54
N ILE A 322 -3.03 2.36 18.46
CA ILE A 322 -2.14 3.39 17.89
C ILE A 322 -2.91 4.62 17.46
N ARG A 323 -4.02 4.46 16.73
CA ARG A 323 -4.86 5.59 16.27
C ARG A 323 -5.43 6.41 17.42
N SER A 324 -5.66 5.82 18.58
CA SER A 324 -6.07 6.57 19.79
C SER A 324 -4.95 7.44 20.38
N MET A 325 -3.69 7.11 20.09
CA MET A 325 -2.50 7.76 20.63
C MET A 325 -1.85 8.75 19.65
N ASP A 326 -1.95 8.45 18.35
CA ASP A 326 -1.33 9.18 17.25
C ASP A 326 -2.24 9.17 16.00
N LEU A 327 -2.83 10.33 15.71
CA LEU A 327 -3.67 10.52 14.53
C LEU A 327 -2.88 11.02 13.30
N TYR A 328 -1.61 11.41 13.47
CA TYR A 328 -0.80 12.09 12.46
C TYR A 328 -0.01 11.16 11.54
N HIS A 329 0.08 9.88 11.88
CA HIS A 329 0.81 8.89 11.11
C HIS A 329 -0.08 7.69 10.73
N PRO A 330 0.05 7.18 9.50
CA PRO A 330 -0.56 5.91 9.09
C PRO A 330 0.03 4.71 9.85
N VAL A 331 -0.71 3.61 9.80
CA VAL A 331 -0.29 2.29 10.29
C VAL A 331 -0.16 1.32 9.12
N SER A 332 0.89 0.50 9.14
CA SER A 332 1.22 -0.48 8.12
C SER A 332 1.44 -1.88 8.71
N MET A 333 1.32 -2.91 7.88
CA MET A 333 1.70 -4.29 8.20
C MET A 333 2.08 -5.05 6.92
N ALA A 334 2.76 -6.19 7.04
CA ALA A 334 2.95 -7.12 5.93
C ALA A 334 2.02 -8.33 6.06
N LEU A 335 1.43 -8.76 4.94
CA LEU A 335 0.62 -9.97 4.83
C LEU A 335 1.25 -10.92 3.81
N ASN A 336 1.44 -12.18 4.23
CA ASN A 336 2.09 -13.22 3.43
C ASN A 336 1.13 -14.14 2.71
N CYS A 337 -0.04 -14.38 3.28
CA CYS A 337 -0.99 -15.32 2.74
C CYS A 337 -1.71 -14.76 1.51
N TYR A 338 -2.22 -15.65 0.66
CA TYR A 338 -2.96 -15.24 -0.53
C TYR A 338 -4.16 -14.36 -0.19
N ASN A 339 -5.05 -14.84 0.68
CA ASN A 339 -6.13 -14.03 1.26
C ASN A 339 -6.71 -14.59 2.58
N PHE A 340 -5.96 -15.42 3.31
CA PHE A 340 -6.43 -16.05 4.55
C PHE A 340 -6.85 -15.01 5.59
N TYR A 341 -8.17 -14.92 5.86
CA TYR A 341 -8.80 -13.89 6.70
C TYR A 341 -8.37 -12.45 6.35
N TYR A 342 -8.19 -12.16 5.05
CA TYR A 342 -7.74 -10.85 4.59
C TYR A 342 -8.56 -9.70 5.17
N SER A 343 -9.90 -9.83 5.20
CA SER A 343 -10.80 -8.82 5.77
C SER A 343 -10.56 -8.52 7.26
N ASP A 344 -10.11 -9.50 8.04
CA ASP A 344 -9.91 -9.33 9.47
C ASP A 344 -8.51 -8.78 9.74
N TYR A 345 -7.49 -9.36 9.12
CA TYR A 345 -6.11 -8.90 9.30
C TYR A 345 -5.89 -7.51 8.70
N ALA A 346 -6.28 -7.29 7.44
CA ALA A 346 -6.04 -6.03 6.77
C ALA A 346 -6.82 -4.86 7.39
N ALA A 347 -7.91 -5.12 8.15
CA ALA A 347 -8.61 -4.08 8.91
C ALA A 347 -7.70 -3.35 9.91
N GLY A 348 -6.58 -3.96 10.32
CA GLY A 348 -5.59 -3.38 11.23
C GLY A 348 -4.53 -2.47 10.59
N ALA A 349 -4.66 -2.03 9.34
CA ALA A 349 -3.70 -1.10 8.76
C ALA A 349 -4.30 -0.20 7.67
N ASP A 350 -3.67 0.95 7.47
CA ASP A 350 -3.93 1.85 6.35
C ASP A 350 -3.09 1.44 5.12
N ILE A 351 -1.92 0.84 5.34
CA ILE A 351 -0.98 0.39 4.31
C ILE A 351 -0.70 -1.11 4.46
N ILE A 352 -0.89 -1.89 3.40
CA ILE A 352 -0.61 -3.33 3.39
C ILE A 352 0.59 -3.59 2.50
N LEU A 353 1.65 -4.16 3.08
CA LEU A 353 2.80 -4.69 2.35
C LEU A 353 2.52 -6.14 1.95
N THR A 354 3.05 -6.54 0.80
CA THR A 354 3.05 -7.94 0.37
C THR A 354 4.48 -8.43 0.12
N ASP A 355 4.81 -9.60 0.67
CA ASP A 355 6.13 -10.26 0.64
C ASP A 355 6.12 -11.49 -0.27
N VAL A 356 5.82 -11.28 -1.56
CA VAL A 356 5.90 -12.34 -2.57
C VAL A 356 7.35 -12.55 -3.01
N TYR A 357 7.91 -13.71 -2.70
CA TYR A 357 9.30 -14.07 -3.00
C TYR A 357 9.38 -15.26 -3.99
N PRO A 358 9.31 -15.04 -5.31
CA PRO A 358 9.19 -16.13 -6.29
C PRO A 358 10.54 -16.71 -6.76
N ILE A 359 11.68 -16.24 -6.26
CA ILE A 359 12.99 -16.55 -6.86
C ILE A 359 13.76 -17.62 -6.09
N GLY A 360 13.88 -18.80 -6.69
CA GLY A 360 14.73 -19.87 -6.15
C GLY A 360 14.06 -20.72 -5.07
N ASN A 361 12.75 -20.61 -4.90
CA ASN A 361 11.92 -21.52 -4.12
C ASN A 361 11.29 -22.63 -4.98
N ASN A 362 10.79 -23.68 -4.33
CA ASN A 362 9.93 -24.69 -4.94
C ASN A 362 8.55 -24.61 -4.31
N ASN A 363 7.57 -24.09 -5.05
CA ASN A 363 6.24 -23.83 -4.50
C ASN A 363 5.30 -25.03 -4.55
N SER A 364 5.75 -26.15 -5.12
CA SER A 364 5.00 -27.41 -5.14
C SER A 364 5.40 -28.36 -4.00
N TYR A 365 6.59 -28.17 -3.40
CA TYR A 365 7.10 -29.05 -2.36
C TYR A 365 8.07 -28.33 -1.41
N SER A 366 7.75 -28.38 -0.12
CA SER A 366 8.56 -27.78 0.94
C SER A 366 9.81 -28.61 1.21
N THR A 367 10.97 -28.07 0.86
CA THR A 367 12.26 -28.69 1.18
C THR A 367 12.58 -28.62 2.68
N VAL A 368 11.97 -27.68 3.40
CA VAL A 368 12.11 -27.49 4.86
C VAL A 368 11.28 -28.51 5.62
N TYR A 369 9.98 -28.61 5.31
CA TYR A 369 9.05 -29.45 6.07
C TYR A 369 8.80 -30.83 5.46
N LYS A 370 9.32 -31.08 4.25
CA LYS A 370 9.15 -32.34 3.52
C LYS A 370 7.68 -32.67 3.20
N THR A 371 6.88 -31.65 2.96
CA THR A 371 5.45 -31.73 2.63
C THR A 371 5.16 -31.15 1.23
N PRO A 372 4.19 -31.68 0.48
CA PRO A 372 3.71 -30.99 -0.72
C PRO A 372 3.03 -29.68 -0.33
N CYS A 373 3.18 -28.66 -1.17
CA CYS A 373 2.51 -27.38 -1.01
C CYS A 373 1.38 -27.25 -2.01
N ASN A 374 0.17 -26.99 -1.51
CA ASN A 374 -1.05 -26.79 -2.29
C ASN A 374 -2.09 -26.02 -1.45
N ALA A 375 -3.32 -25.92 -1.97
CA ALA A 375 -4.41 -25.17 -1.33
C ALA A 375 -4.80 -25.66 0.08
N THR A 376 -4.39 -26.86 0.52
CA THR A 376 -4.81 -27.46 1.81
C THR A 376 -3.65 -27.95 2.68
N TYR A 377 -2.40 -27.85 2.23
CA TYR A 377 -1.25 -28.42 2.93
C TYR A 377 0.07 -27.78 2.53
N GLY A 378 1.02 -27.80 3.46
CA GLY A 378 2.40 -27.36 3.27
C GLY A 378 2.64 -25.87 3.52
N CYS A 379 3.92 -25.53 3.67
CA CYS A 379 4.42 -24.16 3.71
C CYS A 379 5.70 -24.09 2.87
N CYS A 380 5.71 -23.26 1.83
CA CYS A 380 6.80 -23.12 0.86
C CYS A 380 7.37 -21.69 0.79
N GLY A 381 7.06 -20.84 1.77
CA GLY A 381 7.50 -19.44 1.85
C GLY A 381 6.66 -18.45 1.04
N CYS A 382 6.02 -18.88 -0.04
CA CYS A 382 5.10 -18.07 -0.85
C CYS A 382 3.76 -18.79 -0.97
N ASP A 383 2.72 -18.26 -0.32
CA ASP A 383 1.41 -18.91 -0.26
C ASP A 383 0.66 -18.82 -1.61
N ASP A 384 0.30 -19.99 -2.15
CA ASP A 384 -0.37 -20.18 -3.45
C ASP A 384 0.29 -19.43 -4.63
N CYS A 385 1.63 -19.45 -4.65
CA CYS A 385 2.44 -18.88 -5.71
C CYS A 385 2.92 -19.95 -6.71
N ASP A 386 3.12 -19.58 -7.97
CA ASP A 386 3.60 -20.49 -9.03
C ASP A 386 5.13 -20.48 -9.20
N GLY A 387 5.84 -19.57 -8.53
CA GLY A 387 7.29 -19.42 -8.64
C GLY A 387 7.70 -18.60 -9.87
N VAL A 388 6.88 -17.61 -10.22
CA VAL A 388 7.07 -16.73 -11.38
C VAL A 388 6.89 -15.27 -10.97
N PHE A 389 7.38 -14.33 -11.79
CA PHE A 389 7.24 -12.90 -11.48
C PHE A 389 5.78 -12.47 -11.34
N GLU A 390 4.88 -13.07 -12.11
CA GLU A 390 3.46 -12.76 -12.10
C GLU A 390 2.81 -12.96 -10.73
N ASP A 391 3.37 -13.78 -9.84
CA ASP A 391 2.91 -13.92 -8.46
C ASP A 391 2.87 -12.55 -7.74
N ILE A 392 3.85 -11.68 -8.03
CA ILE A 392 3.96 -10.34 -7.43
C ILE A 392 2.81 -9.44 -7.90
N SER A 393 2.60 -9.38 -9.22
CA SER A 393 1.50 -8.59 -9.80
C SER A 393 0.13 -9.11 -9.38
N ASN A 394 -0.04 -10.43 -9.37
CA ASN A 394 -1.30 -11.07 -9.01
C ASN A 394 -1.66 -10.75 -7.57
N ARG A 395 -0.70 -10.82 -6.63
CA ARG A 395 -0.99 -10.54 -5.23
C ARG A 395 -1.41 -9.10 -4.98
N LEU A 396 -0.72 -8.12 -5.58
CA LEU A 396 -1.08 -6.71 -5.48
C LEU A 396 -2.46 -6.43 -6.10
N ASP A 397 -2.73 -6.98 -7.28
CA ASP A 397 -4.02 -6.81 -7.96
C ASP A 397 -5.16 -7.47 -7.17
N ASN A 398 -4.91 -8.61 -6.55
CA ASN A 398 -5.88 -9.30 -5.69
C ASN A 398 -6.20 -8.50 -4.44
N PHE A 399 -5.19 -7.94 -3.75
CA PHE A 399 -5.42 -7.07 -2.60
C PHE A 399 -6.26 -5.85 -2.98
N ALA A 400 -6.00 -5.23 -4.13
CA ALA A 400 -6.81 -4.13 -4.64
C ALA A 400 -8.27 -4.56 -4.94
N HIS A 401 -8.47 -5.77 -5.48
CA HIS A 401 -9.80 -6.34 -5.71
C HIS A 401 -10.54 -6.63 -4.40
N PHE A 402 -9.87 -7.21 -3.41
CA PHE A 402 -10.44 -7.45 -2.08
C PHE A 402 -10.85 -6.15 -1.39
N ASP A 403 -10.01 -5.12 -1.50
CA ASP A 403 -10.32 -3.79 -1.00
C ASP A 403 -11.57 -3.19 -1.68
N ASP A 404 -11.74 -3.34 -3.00
CA ASP A 404 -12.92 -2.84 -3.71
C ASP A 404 -14.22 -3.50 -3.20
N ILE A 405 -14.19 -4.83 -3.04
CA ILE A 405 -15.30 -5.62 -2.48
C ILE A 405 -15.63 -5.18 -1.05
N LEU A 406 -14.60 -4.95 -0.23
CA LEU A 406 -14.76 -4.54 1.18
C LEU A 406 -15.10 -3.05 1.32
N GLY A 407 -15.06 -2.28 0.22
CA GLY A 407 -15.31 -0.84 0.21
C GLY A 407 -14.19 -0.02 0.85
N TRP A 408 -12.95 -0.51 0.75
CA TRP A 408 -11.75 0.12 1.26
C TRP A 408 -10.98 0.84 0.16
N SER A 409 -10.02 1.66 0.61
CA SER A 409 -9.08 2.36 -0.26
C SER A 409 -7.70 2.29 0.38
N LYS A 410 -7.22 1.08 0.72
CA LYS A 410 -5.91 0.95 1.33
C LYS A 410 -4.83 1.25 0.32
N THR A 411 -3.67 1.58 0.85
CA THR A 411 -2.47 1.75 0.06
C THR A 411 -1.65 0.47 0.11
N HIS A 412 -1.19 -0.02 -1.03
CA HIS A 412 -0.37 -1.22 -1.10
C HIS A 412 1.08 -0.88 -1.35
N TRP A 413 1.96 -1.58 -0.65
CA TRP A 413 3.41 -1.51 -0.80
C TRP A 413 3.91 -2.92 -1.09
N ALA A 414 5.14 -3.04 -1.61
CA ALA A 414 5.75 -4.34 -1.84
C ALA A 414 6.96 -4.54 -0.93
N ALA A 415 7.20 -5.79 -0.55
CA ALA A 415 8.44 -6.24 0.02
C ALA A 415 9.05 -7.30 -0.91
N PRO A 416 9.81 -6.90 -1.95
CA PRO A 416 10.46 -7.86 -2.84
C PRO A 416 11.58 -8.63 -2.16
N GLN A 417 11.87 -9.83 -2.69
CA GLN A 417 12.99 -10.66 -2.25
C GLN A 417 14.31 -9.97 -2.62
N ALA A 418 15.17 -9.71 -1.63
CA ALA A 418 16.55 -9.28 -1.81
C ALA A 418 17.53 -10.19 -1.05
N PHE A 419 17.11 -11.40 -0.72
CA PHE A 419 17.86 -12.40 0.04
C PHE A 419 17.86 -13.76 -0.67
N GLY A 420 18.61 -14.71 -0.14
CA GLY A 420 18.62 -16.08 -0.64
C GLY A 420 19.62 -16.97 0.10
N ASN A 421 19.71 -18.24 -0.32
CA ASN A 421 20.47 -19.28 0.39
C ASN A 421 19.97 -19.52 1.82
N GLU A 422 18.67 -19.35 2.05
CA GLU A 422 18.06 -19.45 3.37
C GLU A 422 16.66 -20.04 3.30
N THR A 423 16.27 -20.77 4.35
CA THR A 423 14.94 -21.38 4.55
C THR A 423 14.40 -22.09 3.30
N PHE A 424 13.55 -21.43 2.50
CA PHE A 424 12.93 -21.99 1.29
C PHE A 424 13.68 -21.65 -0.01
N TRP A 425 14.52 -20.62 -0.01
CA TRP A 425 15.13 -20.03 -1.20
C TRP A 425 16.57 -20.48 -1.38
N THR A 426 16.81 -21.23 -2.45
CA THR A 426 18.11 -21.89 -2.75
C THR A 426 19.18 -20.97 -3.32
N ARG A 427 18.82 -19.73 -3.68
CA ARG A 427 19.74 -18.72 -4.22
C ARG A 427 19.21 -17.31 -4.02
N PHE A 428 20.10 -16.34 -4.16
CA PHE A 428 19.72 -14.92 -4.30
C PHE A 428 19.11 -14.67 -5.70
N PRO A 429 18.25 -13.64 -5.82
CA PRO A 429 17.96 -13.02 -7.10
C PRO A 429 19.22 -12.47 -7.77
N THR A 430 19.23 -12.49 -9.09
CA THR A 430 20.18 -11.72 -9.89
C THR A 430 19.80 -10.25 -9.88
N ALA A 431 20.73 -9.36 -10.22
CA ALA A 431 20.45 -7.94 -10.32
C ALA A 431 19.31 -7.60 -11.33
N ALA A 432 19.13 -8.39 -12.38
CA ALA A 432 18.06 -8.17 -13.35
C ALA A 432 16.69 -8.61 -12.78
N GLU A 433 16.64 -9.77 -12.11
CA GLU A 433 15.45 -10.24 -11.40
C GLU A 433 15.01 -9.23 -10.34
N GLU A 434 15.95 -8.66 -9.58
CA GLU A 434 15.67 -7.63 -8.58
C GLU A 434 14.95 -6.42 -9.18
N VAL A 435 15.45 -5.91 -10.30
CA VAL A 435 14.84 -4.75 -10.99
C VAL A 435 13.45 -5.09 -11.48
N VAL A 436 13.27 -6.28 -12.05
CA VAL A 436 11.96 -6.77 -12.51
C VAL A 436 10.98 -6.81 -11.35
N MET A 437 11.33 -7.41 -10.22
CA MET A 437 10.43 -7.51 -9.06
C MET A 437 10.02 -6.13 -8.55
N ASN A 438 10.98 -5.22 -8.35
CA ASN A 438 10.72 -3.87 -7.85
C ASN A 438 9.81 -3.07 -8.79
N ILE A 439 10.11 -3.05 -10.10
CA ILE A 439 9.36 -2.23 -11.05
C ILE A 439 8.00 -2.87 -11.40
N LEU A 440 7.91 -4.21 -11.42
CA LEU A 440 6.62 -4.90 -11.55
C LEU A 440 5.68 -4.54 -10.40
N SER A 441 6.16 -4.54 -9.15
CA SER A 441 5.35 -4.07 -8.01
C SER A 441 4.82 -2.65 -8.21
N ILE A 442 5.66 -1.74 -8.70
CA ILE A 442 5.27 -0.34 -8.94
C ILE A 442 4.25 -0.23 -10.07
N ASN A 443 4.44 -0.98 -11.16
CA ASN A 443 3.47 -1.07 -12.25
C ASN A 443 2.12 -1.60 -11.75
N HIS A 444 2.14 -2.45 -10.72
CA HIS A 444 0.98 -2.97 -10.01
C HIS A 444 0.55 -2.12 -8.81
N ALA A 445 0.69 -0.81 -8.95
CA ALA A 445 0.21 0.21 -8.04
C ALA A 445 0.83 0.21 -6.63
N ALA A 446 1.97 -0.47 -6.39
CA ALA A 446 2.70 -0.32 -5.14
C ALA A 446 3.18 1.14 -4.98
N LYS A 447 2.93 1.72 -3.79
CA LYS A 447 3.22 3.13 -3.45
C LYS A 447 4.45 3.31 -2.55
N GLY A 448 5.11 2.21 -2.24
CA GLY A 448 6.39 2.13 -1.58
C GLY A 448 6.94 0.71 -1.71
N VAL A 449 8.26 0.57 -1.54
CA VAL A 449 8.97 -0.69 -1.66
C VAL A 449 9.97 -0.86 -0.52
N ASN A 450 9.84 -1.97 0.21
CA ASN A 450 10.67 -2.34 1.35
C ASN A 450 11.26 -3.73 1.13
N MET A 451 12.39 -3.83 0.44
CA MET A 451 13.01 -5.11 0.11
C MET A 451 13.45 -5.88 1.37
N TRP A 452 13.20 -7.19 1.42
CA TRP A 452 13.68 -8.07 2.50
C TRP A 452 14.94 -8.80 2.03
N ASP A 453 16.12 -8.62 2.62
CA ASP A 453 16.47 -7.64 3.65
C ASP A 453 17.91 -7.11 3.50
N PHE A 454 18.32 -6.26 4.43
CA PHE A 454 19.60 -5.56 4.41
C PHE A 454 20.44 -5.85 5.65
N PRO A 455 21.74 -6.17 5.51
CA PRO A 455 22.54 -6.15 4.28
C PRO A 455 22.22 -7.26 3.27
N THR A 456 22.37 -6.95 1.97
CA THR A 456 22.19 -7.89 0.85
C THR A 456 23.49 -8.10 0.07
N SER A 457 23.47 -8.94 -0.97
CA SER A 457 24.59 -9.15 -1.89
C SER A 457 25.02 -7.85 -2.60
N SER A 458 26.28 -7.77 -3.00
CA SER A 458 26.83 -6.58 -3.67
C SER A 458 26.11 -6.24 -4.98
N ASP A 459 25.68 -7.26 -5.73
CA ASP A 459 25.07 -7.09 -7.05
C ASP A 459 23.64 -6.54 -6.93
N ILE A 460 22.87 -7.07 -5.97
CA ILE A 460 21.55 -6.54 -5.61
C ILE A 460 21.71 -5.10 -5.10
N LEU A 461 22.62 -4.87 -4.15
CA LEU A 461 22.84 -3.53 -3.59
C LEU A 461 23.27 -2.52 -4.66
N ALA A 462 24.07 -2.94 -5.64
CA ALA A 462 24.52 -2.09 -6.74
C ALA A 462 23.36 -1.63 -7.63
N VAL A 463 22.39 -2.51 -7.90
CA VAL A 463 21.26 -2.18 -8.78
C VAL A 463 20.16 -1.40 -8.04
N THR A 464 19.88 -1.76 -6.79
CA THR A 464 18.85 -1.09 -5.98
C THR A 464 19.27 0.32 -5.56
N ASN A 465 20.57 0.58 -5.34
CA ASN A 465 21.02 1.96 -5.09
C ASN A 465 20.84 2.87 -6.32
N ARG A 466 20.95 2.31 -7.53
CA ARG A 466 20.69 3.06 -8.77
C ARG A 466 19.21 3.31 -8.93
N LEU A 467 18.37 2.31 -8.64
CA LEU A 467 16.91 2.47 -8.61
C LEU A 467 16.48 3.51 -7.59
N ALA A 468 17.03 3.48 -6.37
CA ALA A 468 16.73 4.46 -5.33
C ALA A 468 16.95 5.89 -5.83
N LYS A 469 18.09 6.16 -6.46
CA LYS A 469 18.42 7.48 -7.06
C LYS A 469 17.50 7.92 -8.19
N VAL A 470 16.71 7.01 -8.76
CA VAL A 470 15.68 7.33 -9.77
C VAL A 470 14.32 7.51 -9.08
N LEU A 471 13.90 6.51 -8.31
CA LEU A 471 12.54 6.38 -7.76
C LEU A 471 12.26 7.38 -6.63
N THR A 472 13.27 7.81 -5.88
CA THR A 472 13.10 8.78 -4.77
C THR A 472 13.20 10.23 -5.21
N THR A 473 13.39 10.50 -6.52
CA THR A 473 13.42 11.87 -7.04
C THR A 473 12.03 12.51 -7.07
N ASP A 474 11.95 13.82 -6.83
CA ASP A 474 10.71 14.59 -6.94
C ASP A 474 9.99 14.39 -8.29
N THR A 475 10.76 14.26 -9.37
CA THR A 475 10.22 14.08 -10.72
C THR A 475 9.45 12.76 -10.84
N VAL A 476 10.04 11.66 -10.38
CA VAL A 476 9.41 10.33 -10.46
C VAL A 476 8.29 10.21 -9.43
N ALA A 477 8.51 10.69 -8.20
CA ALA A 477 7.49 10.66 -7.14
C ALA A 477 6.20 11.39 -7.55
N LYS A 478 6.28 12.51 -8.28
CA LYS A 478 5.10 13.22 -8.83
C LYS A 478 4.28 12.38 -9.78
N PHE A 479 4.90 11.50 -10.57
CA PHE A 479 4.16 10.56 -11.41
C PHE A 479 3.56 9.44 -10.58
N LEU A 480 4.40 8.71 -9.82
CA LEU A 480 3.98 7.51 -9.10
C LEU A 480 2.87 7.77 -8.08
N LEU A 481 2.86 8.97 -7.49
CA LEU A 481 1.97 9.37 -6.39
C LEU A 481 0.97 10.46 -6.75
N GLY A 482 1.12 11.13 -7.90
CA GLY A 482 0.37 12.34 -8.24
C GLY A 482 -0.31 12.32 -9.61
N ALA A 483 -0.27 11.21 -10.35
CA ALA A 483 -0.87 11.08 -11.67
C ALA A 483 -1.71 9.80 -11.80
N PRO A 484 -2.76 9.81 -12.65
CA PRO A 484 -3.50 8.61 -13.02
C PRO A 484 -2.59 7.51 -13.58
N LEU A 485 -2.72 6.31 -13.02
CA LEU A 485 -2.04 5.10 -13.44
C LEU A 485 -2.95 4.30 -14.38
N PHE A 486 -2.41 3.85 -15.50
CA PHE A 486 -3.01 2.84 -16.37
C PHE A 486 -2.08 1.63 -16.41
N GLN A 487 -2.62 0.46 -16.11
CA GLN A 487 -1.90 -0.82 -16.03
C GLN A 487 -2.36 -1.76 -17.15
N LYS A 488 -1.59 -2.83 -17.39
CA LYS A 488 -1.97 -3.91 -18.32
C LYS A 488 -2.32 -3.38 -19.72
N LEU A 489 -1.51 -2.47 -20.23
CA LEU A 489 -1.70 -1.89 -21.56
C LEU A 489 -1.58 -2.99 -22.64
N ASP A 490 -2.26 -2.79 -23.76
CA ASP A 490 -2.19 -3.72 -24.88
C ASP A 490 -0.80 -3.71 -25.51
N VAL A 491 -0.13 -4.87 -25.48
CA VAL A 491 1.17 -5.10 -26.09
C VAL A 491 1.05 -6.09 -27.24
N ALA A 492 1.59 -5.72 -28.40
CA ALA A 492 1.69 -6.59 -29.57
C ALA A 492 3.15 -6.95 -29.88
N GLY A 493 3.36 -8.16 -30.40
CA GLY A 493 4.67 -8.66 -30.87
C GLY A 493 5.38 -9.63 -29.93
N ALA A 494 4.97 -9.72 -28.66
CA ALA A 494 5.47 -10.66 -27.67
C ALA A 494 4.48 -10.85 -26.51
N THR A 495 4.71 -11.85 -25.67
CA THR A 495 3.96 -12.12 -24.43
C THR A 495 4.84 -11.90 -23.20
N ARG A 496 4.22 -11.84 -22.02
CA ARG A 496 4.90 -11.61 -20.73
C ARG A 496 5.73 -10.30 -20.72
N ILE A 497 5.14 -9.26 -21.28
CA ILE A 497 5.61 -7.88 -21.14
C ILE A 497 4.57 -7.15 -20.30
N ASP A 498 4.98 -6.67 -19.13
CA ASP A 498 4.15 -5.81 -18.30
C ASP A 498 4.43 -4.34 -18.64
N VAL A 499 3.36 -3.55 -18.73
CA VAL A 499 3.43 -2.14 -19.11
C VAL A 499 2.46 -1.32 -18.28
N ALA A 500 2.98 -0.25 -17.70
CA ALA A 500 2.23 0.75 -16.97
C ALA A 500 2.60 2.17 -17.43
N VAL A 501 1.63 3.09 -17.37
CA VAL A 501 1.85 4.51 -17.65
C VAL A 501 1.19 5.40 -16.59
N TRP A 502 1.90 6.45 -16.19
CA TRP A 502 1.37 7.51 -15.35
C TRP A 502 1.22 8.78 -16.18
N VAL A 503 -0.02 9.20 -16.42
CA VAL A 503 -0.33 10.27 -17.38
C VAL A 503 -0.53 11.59 -16.63
N GLY A 504 0.47 12.45 -16.68
CA GLY A 504 0.39 13.82 -16.15
C GLY A 504 -0.25 14.79 -17.15
N VAL A 505 -0.16 16.10 -16.86
CA VAL A 505 -0.79 17.15 -17.68
C VAL A 505 -0.11 17.32 -19.04
N SER A 506 1.21 17.38 -19.08
CA SER A 506 2.00 17.62 -20.31
C SER A 506 3.02 16.53 -20.61
N SER A 507 3.11 15.54 -19.72
CA SER A 507 4.10 14.47 -19.80
C SER A 507 3.55 13.22 -19.15
N MET A 508 4.10 12.07 -19.54
CA MET A 508 3.81 10.78 -18.90
C MET A 508 5.11 10.05 -18.55
N LEU A 509 5.05 9.19 -17.53
CA LEU A 509 6.06 8.19 -17.25
C LEU A 509 5.58 6.86 -17.86
N LEU A 510 6.38 6.26 -18.73
CA LEU A 510 6.20 4.91 -19.23
C LEU A 510 7.13 3.97 -18.47
N SER A 511 6.59 2.84 -18.03
CA SER A 511 7.31 1.71 -17.49
C SER A 511 7.01 0.45 -18.28
N VAL A 512 8.06 -0.25 -18.72
CA VAL A 512 7.98 -1.52 -19.44
C VAL A 512 8.90 -2.53 -18.78
N VAL A 513 8.39 -3.73 -18.50
CA VAL A 513 9.11 -4.83 -17.86
C VAL A 513 8.96 -6.08 -18.73
N ASN A 514 10.07 -6.60 -19.26
CA ASN A 514 10.09 -7.90 -19.91
C ASN A 514 10.25 -9.00 -18.86
N LEU A 515 9.23 -9.84 -18.64
CA LEU A 515 9.29 -10.92 -17.65
C LEU A 515 9.93 -12.20 -18.21
N ASN A 516 10.30 -12.20 -19.49
CA ASN A 516 11.00 -13.31 -20.12
C ASN A 516 12.50 -13.26 -19.78
N TYR A 517 13.09 -14.41 -19.46
CA TYR A 517 14.56 -14.54 -19.35
C TYR A 517 15.27 -14.47 -20.70
N GLY A 518 14.58 -14.81 -21.78
CA GLY A 518 15.10 -14.74 -23.15
C GLY A 518 14.91 -13.37 -23.79
N ASN A 519 15.82 -13.03 -24.71
CA ASN A 519 15.68 -11.85 -25.55
C ASN A 519 14.47 -11.97 -26.48
N LEU A 520 13.81 -10.86 -26.73
CA LEU A 520 12.73 -10.68 -27.68
C LEU A 520 13.28 -9.88 -28.87
N GLU A 521 13.39 -10.51 -30.03
CA GLU A 521 13.99 -9.89 -31.22
C GLU A 521 12.94 -9.25 -32.16
N SER A 522 11.66 -9.46 -31.87
CA SER A 522 10.55 -8.92 -32.64
C SER A 522 10.25 -7.46 -32.27
N LYS A 523 9.66 -6.73 -33.22
CA LYS A 523 9.11 -5.40 -32.94
C LYS A 523 8.01 -5.53 -31.88
N ILE A 524 8.14 -4.75 -30.82
CA ILE A 524 7.16 -4.64 -29.73
C ILE A 524 6.42 -3.32 -29.87
N THR A 525 5.09 -3.37 -29.77
CA THR A 525 4.23 -2.19 -29.88
C THR A 525 3.33 -2.10 -28.65
N VAL A 526 3.42 -1.00 -27.93
CA VAL A 526 2.53 -0.65 -26.80
C VAL A 526 1.46 0.31 -27.31
N THR A 527 0.19 0.01 -27.04
CA THR A 527 -0.93 0.92 -27.33
C THR A 527 -1.26 1.72 -26.07
N LEU A 528 -1.27 3.05 -26.20
CA LEU A 528 -1.51 3.99 -25.11
C LEU A 528 -3.00 4.13 -24.79
N PRO A 529 -3.36 4.60 -23.58
CA PRO A 529 -4.75 4.85 -23.22
C PRO A 529 -5.43 5.83 -24.18
N LYS A 530 -6.74 5.64 -24.38
CA LYS A 530 -7.54 6.47 -25.31
C LYS A 530 -7.35 7.96 -25.02
N GLY A 531 -7.01 8.72 -26.06
CA GLY A 531 -6.81 10.17 -25.97
C GLY A 531 -5.40 10.60 -25.59
N VAL A 532 -4.53 9.66 -25.21
CA VAL A 532 -3.10 9.94 -24.97
C VAL A 532 -2.35 9.83 -26.29
N LYS A 533 -1.62 10.89 -26.63
CA LYS A 533 -0.71 10.92 -27.79
C LYS A 533 0.63 11.46 -27.36
N VAL A 534 1.69 10.89 -27.92
CA VAL A 534 3.07 11.21 -27.53
C VAL A 534 3.77 11.94 -28.67
N ARG A 535 4.35 13.09 -28.33
CA ARG A 535 5.16 13.91 -29.23
C ARG A 535 6.57 13.36 -29.38
N LYS A 536 7.26 13.10 -28.27
CA LYS A 536 8.63 12.57 -28.24
C LYS A 536 9.00 11.99 -26.88
N VAL A 537 10.06 11.17 -26.88
CA VAL A 537 10.79 10.78 -25.67
C VAL A 537 11.62 11.97 -25.19
N THR A 538 11.50 12.34 -23.91
CA THR A 538 12.24 13.46 -23.32
C THR A 538 13.40 13.00 -22.44
N SER A 539 13.25 11.87 -21.75
CA SER A 539 14.27 11.35 -20.86
C SER A 539 14.17 9.84 -20.72
N THR A 540 15.32 9.16 -20.65
CA THR A 540 15.42 7.76 -20.25
C THR A 540 15.97 7.71 -18.84
N LEU A 541 15.14 7.26 -17.90
CA LEU A 541 15.48 7.16 -16.47
C LEU A 541 16.12 5.82 -16.13
N TRP A 542 15.71 4.76 -16.83
CA TRP A 542 16.23 3.42 -16.66
C TRP A 542 16.18 2.62 -17.97
N GLY A 543 17.17 1.75 -18.16
CA GLY A 543 17.34 0.95 -19.37
C GLY A 543 17.94 1.75 -20.53
N ASN A 544 18.16 1.08 -21.65
CA ASN A 544 18.71 1.64 -22.89
C ASN A 544 17.79 1.41 -24.12
N VAL A 545 16.58 0.91 -23.88
CA VAL A 545 15.55 0.68 -24.91
C VAL A 545 15.24 1.97 -25.66
N GLN A 546 15.22 1.89 -26.98
CA GLN A 546 14.91 3.02 -27.86
C GLN A 546 13.43 2.97 -28.27
N TRP A 547 12.66 3.92 -27.76
CA TRP A 547 11.23 4.03 -28.05
C TRP A 547 10.96 5.06 -29.15
N THR A 548 10.08 4.70 -30.09
CA THR A 548 9.57 5.59 -31.14
C THR A 548 8.07 5.76 -31.01
N ALA A 549 7.61 7.01 -31.00
CA ALA A 549 6.20 7.36 -30.89
C ALA A 549 5.56 7.52 -32.28
N ASN A 550 4.36 6.99 -32.43
CA ASN A 550 3.51 7.19 -33.60
C ASN A 550 2.04 7.30 -33.13
N GLY A 551 1.58 8.52 -32.90
CA GLY A 551 0.24 8.80 -32.38
C GLY A 551 0.04 8.22 -30.97
N ASP A 552 -0.84 7.24 -30.86
CA ASP A 552 -1.19 6.51 -29.63
C ASP A 552 -0.36 5.23 -29.44
N LYS A 553 0.70 5.02 -30.23
CA LYS A 553 1.54 3.82 -30.15
C LYS A 553 3.00 4.13 -29.88
N LEU A 554 3.63 3.32 -29.05
CA LEU A 554 5.07 3.31 -28.80
C LEU A 554 5.68 2.01 -29.31
N ASN A 555 6.81 2.11 -30.00
CA ASN A 555 7.44 0.96 -30.64
C ASN A 555 8.92 0.84 -30.27
N THR A 556 9.39 -0.39 -30.05
CA THR A 556 10.82 -0.75 -29.93
C THR A 556 11.14 -1.98 -30.78
N ASN A 557 12.40 -2.15 -31.19
CA ASN A 557 12.88 -3.27 -32.00
C ASN A 557 13.41 -4.42 -31.13
N GLY A 558 12.59 -4.86 -30.18
CA GLY A 558 12.94 -5.91 -29.23
C GLY A 558 13.24 -5.41 -27.82
N LEU A 559 13.44 -6.37 -26.93
CA LEU A 559 13.82 -6.20 -25.52
C LEU A 559 14.76 -7.33 -25.12
N MET A 560 15.81 -7.04 -24.36
CA MET A 560 16.64 -8.07 -23.73
C MET A 560 15.84 -8.81 -22.66
N GLY A 561 16.27 -10.04 -22.34
CA GLY A 561 15.70 -10.81 -21.23
C GLY A 561 15.78 -10.03 -19.92
N LEU A 562 14.68 -9.98 -19.18
CA LEU A 562 14.53 -9.22 -17.92
C LEU A 562 14.80 -7.71 -18.06
N GLU A 563 14.73 -7.17 -19.29
CA GLU A 563 14.95 -5.74 -19.52
C GLU A 563 13.80 -4.92 -18.96
N VAL A 564 14.17 -3.85 -18.26
CA VAL A 564 13.25 -2.84 -17.77
C VAL A 564 13.58 -1.50 -18.41
N SER A 565 12.55 -0.75 -18.78
CA SER A 565 12.67 0.58 -19.36
C SER A 565 11.74 1.55 -18.63
N LEU A 566 12.31 2.61 -18.08
CA LEU A 566 11.58 3.74 -17.50
C LEU A 566 11.89 5.00 -18.30
N VAL A 567 10.90 5.61 -18.94
CA VAL A 567 11.09 6.79 -19.81
C VAL A 567 10.03 7.85 -19.56
N ILE A 568 10.43 9.12 -19.62
CA ILE A 568 9.50 10.25 -19.62
C ILE A 568 9.24 10.64 -21.08
N LEU A 569 7.97 10.86 -21.38
CA LEU A 569 7.47 11.21 -22.69
C LEU A 569 6.71 12.54 -22.62
N GLU A 570 6.85 13.38 -23.63
CA GLU A 570 6.06 14.61 -23.81
C GLU A 570 4.76 14.29 -24.54
N LEU A 571 3.64 14.78 -24.01
CA LEU A 571 2.32 14.60 -24.61
C LEU A 571 2.04 15.67 -25.68
N GLU A 572 1.15 15.39 -26.63
CA GLU A 572 0.77 16.33 -27.70
C GLU A 572 -0.03 17.54 -27.23
#